data_AF-Q4D654-F1
#
_entry.id   AF-Q4D654-F1
#
_cell.length_a   1.000
_cell.length_b   1.000
_cell.length_c   1.000
_cell.angle_alpha   90.00
_cell.angle_beta   90.00
_cell.angle_gamma   90.00
#
_symmetry.space_group_name_H-M   'P 1'
#
loop_
_entity.id
_entity.type
_entity.pdbx_description
1 polymer ?
#
loop_
_entity_poly.entity_id
_entity_poly.type
_entity_poly.pdbx_seq_one_letter_code
_entity_poly.pdbx_strand_id
1 'polypeptide(L)'
;MLYDRTIAKALLALTTSLYVYYVLWIGVTPFIDPSHFTQHLFPPREYGLLLASVVMTVGLGLALTVASVHTILRTGMEEEEQGERGRVQSCKHNGCVER
;
A
#
# COMPACT_ATOMS: atom_id res chain seq x y z
N MET A 1 10.53 24.63 3.60
CA MET A 1 10.61 24.01 4.94
C MET A 1 9.30 24.14 5.73
N LEU A 2 8.75 25.35 5.99
CA LEU A 2 7.53 25.49 6.82
C LEU A 2 6.27 24.86 6.20
N TYR A 3 6.09 24.98 4.88
CA TYR A 3 4.91 24.47 4.18
C TYR A 3 4.73 22.96 4.37
N ASP A 4 5.83 22.20 4.21
CA ASP A 4 5.88 20.76 4.42
C ASP A 4 5.41 20.36 5.84
N ARG A 5 5.96 21.02 6.88
CA ARG A 5 5.60 20.74 8.27
C ARG A 5 4.14 21.09 8.60
N THR A 6 3.60 22.16 8.03
CA THR A 6 2.19 22.54 8.23
C THR A 6 1.25 21.57 7.53
N ILE A 7 1.57 21.17 6.30
CA ILE A 7 0.82 20.15 5.56
C ILE A 7 0.80 18.84 6.35
N ALA A 8 1.96 18.35 6.79
CA ALA A 8 2.04 17.10 7.55
C ALA A 8 1.17 17.14 8.81
N LYS A 9 1.18 18.26 9.56
CA LYS A 9 0.31 18.45 10.72
C LYS A 9 -1.17 18.47 10.34
N ALA A 10 -1.53 19.15 9.26
CA ALA A 10 -2.91 19.21 8.78
C ALA A 10 -3.41 17.82 8.35
N LEU A 11 -2.61 17.06 7.59
CA LEU A 11 -2.93 15.68 7.23
C LEU A 11 -3.04 14.78 8.45
N LEU A 12 -2.14 14.91 9.42
CA LEU A 12 -2.20 14.13 10.66
C LEU A 12 -3.48 14.42 11.43
N ALA A 13 -3.83 15.70 11.60
CA ALA A 13 -5.05 16.11 12.28
C ALA A 13 -6.30 15.62 11.54
N LEU A 14 -6.34 15.75 10.21
CA LEU A 14 -7.43 15.25 9.36
C LEU A 14 -7.58 13.73 9.47
N THR A 15 -6.47 12.99 9.30
CA THR A 15 -6.44 11.52 9.39
C THR A 15 -6.88 11.05 10.77
N THR A 16 -6.40 11.71 11.84
CA THR A 16 -6.81 11.39 13.21
C THR A 16 -8.31 11.62 13.40
N SER A 17 -8.85 12.72 12.88
CA SER A 17 -10.28 13.03 12.96
C SER A 17 -11.13 11.98 12.23
N LEU A 18 -10.72 11.58 11.02
CA LEU A 18 -11.36 10.52 10.24
C LEU A 18 -11.27 9.17 10.96
N TYR A 19 -10.13 8.85 11.57
CA TYR A 19 -9.95 7.63 12.35
C TYR A 19 -10.87 7.60 13.56
N VAL A 20 -10.96 8.69 14.32
CA VAL A 20 -11.90 8.80 15.45
C VAL A 20 -13.34 8.67 14.96
N TYR A 21 -13.70 9.30 13.83
CA TYR A 21 -15.03 9.12 13.23
C TYR A 21 -15.30 7.66 12.87
N TYR A 22 -14.35 6.95 12.27
CA TYR A 22 -14.47 5.54 11.93
C TYR A 22 -14.59 4.63 13.16
N VAL A 23 -13.78 4.87 14.20
CA VAL A 23 -13.85 4.10 15.46
C VAL A 23 -15.17 4.36 16.17
N LEU A 24 -15.62 5.60 16.25
CA LEU A 24 -16.94 5.94 16.80
C LEU A 24 -18.03 5.30 15.95
N TRP A 25 -17.94 5.37 14.63
CA TRP A 25 -18.93 4.75 13.76
C TRP A 25 -19.01 3.23 13.99
N ILE A 26 -17.91 2.48 13.95
CA ILE A 26 -17.94 1.03 14.21
C ILE A 26 -18.33 0.71 15.65
N GLY A 27 -17.83 1.46 16.63
CA GLY A 27 -18.01 1.19 18.04
C GLY A 27 -19.37 1.60 18.58
N VAL A 28 -19.91 2.74 18.15
CA VAL A 28 -21.19 3.29 18.64
C VAL A 28 -22.37 2.60 17.96
N THR A 29 -22.24 2.27 16.68
CA THR A 29 -23.28 1.62 15.89
C THR A 29 -23.91 0.38 16.55
N PRO A 30 -23.16 -0.58 17.17
CA PRO A 30 -23.74 -1.71 17.90
C PRO A 30 -24.58 -1.34 19.12
N PHE A 31 -24.42 -0.14 19.71
CA PHE A 31 -25.09 0.27 20.93
C PHE A 31 -26.29 1.19 20.71
N ILE A 32 -26.48 1.74 19.52
CA ILE A 32 -27.61 2.62 19.21
C ILE A 32 -28.76 1.81 18.62
N ASP A 33 -29.88 1.76 19.35
CA ASP A 33 -31.16 1.25 18.84
C ASP A 33 -31.61 2.02 17.59
N PRO A 34 -32.23 1.35 16.61
CA PRO A 34 -32.49 1.93 15.30
C PRO A 34 -33.51 3.06 15.26
N SER A 35 -34.15 3.39 16.39
CA SER A 35 -35.24 4.36 16.49
C SER A 35 -34.79 5.79 16.80
N HIS A 36 -33.52 6.17 16.61
CA HIS A 36 -33.00 7.49 16.97
C HIS A 36 -32.33 8.25 15.81
N PHE A 37 -32.52 9.58 15.84
CA PHE A 37 -32.01 10.59 14.91
C PHE A 37 -30.51 10.47 14.61
N THR A 38 -29.74 9.86 15.51
CA THR A 38 -28.34 9.53 15.35
C THR A 38 -28.04 8.67 14.11
N GLN A 39 -29.00 7.92 13.58
CA GLN A 39 -28.82 7.17 12.31
C GLN A 39 -28.56 8.06 11.09
N HIS A 40 -28.95 9.34 11.11
CA HIS A 40 -28.65 10.24 9.98
C HIS A 40 -27.18 10.71 9.98
N LEU A 41 -26.47 10.57 11.10
CA LEU A 41 -25.06 10.96 11.21
C LEU A 41 -24.08 9.81 10.89
N PHE A 42 -24.59 8.57 10.88
CA PHE A 42 -23.79 7.37 10.63
C PHE A 42 -24.31 6.67 9.37
N PRO A 43 -23.47 6.50 8.33
CA PRO A 43 -23.84 5.69 7.19
C PRO A 43 -24.23 4.27 7.64
N PRO A 44 -25.11 3.58 6.88
CA PRO A 44 -25.53 2.22 7.21
C PRO A 44 -24.36 1.29 7.54
N ARG A 45 -24.57 0.35 8.48
CA ARG A 45 -23.53 -0.58 8.99
C ARG A 45 -22.73 -1.25 7.89
N GLU A 46 -23.40 -1.58 6.81
CA GLU A 46 -22.82 -2.19 5.63
C GLU A 46 -21.60 -1.41 5.13
N TYR A 47 -21.63 -0.07 5.17
CA TYR A 47 -20.51 0.76 4.72
C TYR A 47 -19.29 0.68 5.64
N GLY A 48 -19.47 0.43 6.94
CA GLY A 48 -18.35 0.30 7.89
C GLY A 48 -17.54 -0.97 7.60
N LEU A 49 -18.24 -2.08 7.38
CA LEU A 49 -17.63 -3.35 6.97
C LEU A 49 -17.02 -3.25 5.57
N LEU A 50 -17.73 -2.60 4.64
CA LEU A 50 -17.21 -2.36 3.29
C LEU A 50 -15.91 -1.56 3.34
N LEU A 51 -15.82 -0.50 4.14
CA LEU A 51 -14.60 0.30 4.24
C LEU A 51 -13.41 -0.55 4.71
N ALA A 52 -13.58 -1.36 5.76
CA ALA A 52 -12.55 -2.28 6.24
C ALA A 52 -12.10 -3.25 5.15
N SER A 53 -13.06 -3.88 4.46
CA SER A 53 -12.79 -4.86 3.41
C SER A 53 -12.08 -4.24 2.21
N VAL A 54 -12.47 -3.04 1.79
CA VAL A 54 -11.87 -2.30 0.67
C VAL A 54 -10.44 -1.90 1.02
N VAL A 55 -10.21 -1.36 2.22
CA VAL A 55 -8.85 -0.99 2.67
C VAL A 55 -7.93 -2.21 2.70
N MET A 56 -8.39 -3.34 3.25
CA MET A 56 -7.59 -4.58 3.27
C MET A 56 -7.32 -5.10 1.86
N THR A 57 -8.33 -5.14 1.00
CA THR A 57 -8.22 -5.67 -0.37
C THR A 57 -7.29 -4.80 -1.22
N VAL A 58 -7.48 -3.48 -1.19
CA VAL A 58 -6.64 -2.53 -1.93
C VAL A 58 -5.23 -2.51 -1.37
N GLY A 59 -5.07 -2.51 -0.03
CA GLY A 59 -3.77 -2.53 0.61
C GLY A 59 -2.96 -3.78 0.26
N LEU A 60 -3.58 -4.96 0.35
CA LEU A 60 -2.93 -6.22 -0.01
C LEU A 60 -2.65 -6.31 -1.52
N GLY A 61 -3.62 -5.93 -2.36
CA GLY A 61 -3.42 -5.88 -3.82
C GLY A 61 -2.28 -4.94 -4.22
N LEU A 62 -2.20 -3.75 -3.63
CA LEU A 62 -1.12 -2.80 -3.88
C LEU A 62 0.23 -3.34 -3.38
N ALA A 63 0.28 -3.94 -2.19
CA ALA A 63 1.52 -4.52 -1.67
C ALA A 63 2.03 -5.67 -2.56
N LEU A 64 1.14 -6.57 -3.01
CA LEU A 64 1.49 -7.68 -3.89
C LEU A 64 1.93 -7.19 -5.27
N THR A 65 1.25 -6.20 -5.85
CA THR A 65 1.65 -5.63 -7.14
C THR A 65 2.98 -4.91 -7.06
N VAL A 66 3.23 -4.11 -6.03
CA VAL A 66 4.54 -3.46 -5.81
C VAL A 66 5.64 -4.50 -5.62
N ALA A 67 5.40 -5.55 -4.82
CA ALA A 67 6.35 -6.64 -4.65
C ALA A 67 6.61 -7.40 -5.97
N SER A 68 5.56 -7.65 -6.76
CA SER A 68 5.66 -8.31 -8.07
C SER A 68 6.43 -7.45 -9.08
N VAL A 69 6.16 -6.15 -9.14
CA VAL A 69 6.89 -5.22 -10.00
C VAL A 69 8.35 -5.11 -9.56
N HIS A 70 8.62 -5.02 -8.26
CA HIS A 70 9.99 -4.99 -7.74
C HIS A 70 10.74 -6.28 -8.06
N THR A 71 10.10 -7.45 -7.93
CA THR A 71 10.73 -8.74 -8.29
C THR A 71 10.99 -8.85 -9.79
N ILE A 72 10.04 -8.46 -10.66
CA ILE A 72 10.23 -8.49 -12.12
C ILE A 72 11.38 -7.57 -12.56
N LEU A 73 11.45 -6.35 -12.00
CA LEU A 73 12.53 -5.40 -12.32
C LEU A 73 13.89 -5.90 -11.83
N ARG A 74 13.93 -6.58 -10.67
CA ARG A 74 15.15 -7.20 -10.14
C ARG A 74 15.60 -8.37 -11.00
N THR A 75 14.68 -9.26 -11.38
CA THR A 75 15.01 -10.44 -12.20
C THR A 75 15.53 -10.07 -13.58
N GLY A 76 15.03 -8.98 -14.20
CA GLY A 76 15.56 -8.51 -15.48
C GLY A 76 17.01 -8.01 -15.38
N MET A 77 17.35 -7.34 -14.27
CA MET A 77 18.73 -6.94 -14.00
C MET A 77 19.62 -8.13 -13.64
N GLU A 78 19.09 -9.13 -12.92
CA GLU A 78 19.83 -10.36 -12.60
C GLU A 78 20.11 -11.21 -13.84
N GLU A 79 19.22 -11.27 -14.83
CA GLU A 79 19.47 -11.97 -16.11
C GLU A 79 20.55 -11.28 -16.95
N GLU A 80 20.57 -9.94 -17.01
CA GLU A 80 21.64 -9.20 -17.71
C GLU A 80 22.99 -9.37 -16.98
N GLU A 81 23.02 -9.23 -15.65
CA GLU A 81 24.25 -9.38 -14.87
C GLU A 81 24.79 -10.81 -14.93
N GLN A 82 23.92 -11.82 -14.89
CA GLN A 82 24.33 -13.23 -14.95
C GLN A 82 24.77 -13.63 -16.37
N GLY A 83 24.12 -13.09 -17.41
CA GLY A 83 24.55 -13.25 -18.81
C GLY A 83 25.88 -12.56 -19.10
N GLU A 84 26.12 -11.36 -18.56
CA GLU A 84 27.39 -10.66 -18.68
C GLU A 84 28.49 -11.35 -17.87
N ARG A 85 28.22 -11.77 -16.63
CA ARG A 85 29.16 -12.53 -15.81
C ARG A 85 29.50 -13.88 -16.45
N GLY A 86 28.52 -14.55 -17.06
CA GLY A 86 28.72 -15.76 -17.86
C GLY A 86 29.62 -15.52 -19.08
N ARG A 87 29.41 -14.43 -19.83
CA ARG A 87 30.28 -14.03 -20.94
C ARG A 87 31.70 -13.71 -20.46
N VAL A 88 31.85 -12.87 -19.44
CA VAL A 88 33.16 -12.50 -18.87
C VAL A 88 33.90 -13.73 -18.35
N GLN A 89 33.20 -14.65 -17.69
CA GLN A 89 33.79 -15.88 -17.17
C GLN A 89 34.15 -16.87 -18.29
N SER A 90 33.33 -16.98 -19.33
CA SER A 90 33.67 -17.72 -20.55
C SER A 90 34.88 -17.13 -21.25
N CYS A 91 34.98 -15.80 -21.32
CA CYS A 91 36.10 -15.08 -21.92
C CYS A 91 37.39 -15.29 -21.11
N LYS A 92 37.28 -15.38 -19.78
CA LYS A 92 38.41 -15.70 -18.90
C LYS A 92 38.86 -17.16 -19.02
N HIS A 93 37.94 -18.10 -19.22
CA HIS A 93 38.26 -19.53 -19.28
C HIS A 93 38.78 -19.97 -20.65
N ASN A 94 38.15 -19.51 -21.74
CA ASN A 94 38.49 -19.92 -23.11
C ASN A 94 39.45 -18.95 -23.81
N GLY A 95 39.88 -17.89 -23.11
CA GLY A 95 40.55 -16.76 -23.71
C GLY A 95 39.60 -15.93 -24.56
N CYS A 96 39.60 -14.61 -24.39
CA CYS A 96 38.95 -13.74 -25.36
C CYS A 96 39.79 -13.78 -26.64
N VAL A 97 39.33 -14.51 -27.65
CA VAL A 97 39.85 -14.35 -29.01
C VAL A 97 39.31 -13.01 -29.51
N GLU A 98 40.08 -11.94 -29.32
CA GLU A 98 39.92 -10.71 -30.12
C GLU A 98 40.07 -11.11 -31.58
N ARG A 99 38.97 -11.05 -32.32
CA ARG A 99 38.93 -11.31 -33.76
C ARG A 99 38.79 -10.00 -34.51
#